data_AF-A0A1Y2QJ26-F1
#
_entry.id   AF-A0A1Y2QJ26-F1
#
_cell.length_a   1.000
_cell.length_b   1.000
_cell.length_c   1.000
_cell.angle_alpha   90.00
_cell.angle_beta   90.00
_cell.angle_gamma   90.00
#
_symmetry.space_group_name_H-M   'P 1'
#
loop_
_entity.id
_entity.type
_entity.pdbx_description
1 polymer ?
#
loop_
_entity_poly.entity_id
_entity_poly.type
_entity_poly.pdbx_seq_one_letter_code
_entity_poly.pdbx_strand_id
1 'polypeptide(L)' 'MGWRHLHVGQKGDNLTIQSRRVWQEEWRWINGETVRLPDPLVPVDILSHMICEIGPRTRPVRFAAHKLQSDLWSFYVPD' A
#
# COMPACT_ATOMS: atom_id res chain seq x y z
N MET A 1 -9.49 -1.82 14.15
CA MET A 1 -8.96 -0.98 13.07
C MET A 1 -7.86 -1.76 12.39
N GLY A 2 -8.27 -2.73 11.56
CA GLY A 2 -7.35 -3.67 10.94
C GLY A 2 -6.85 -3.13 9.60
N TRP A 3 -5.82 -3.80 9.10
CA TRP A 3 -5.35 -3.64 7.74
C TRP A 3 -5.55 -4.98 7.05
N ARG A 4 -6.16 -4.95 5.87
CA ARG A 4 -6.42 -6.13 5.07
C ARG A 4 -5.49 -6.17 3.88
N HIS A 5 -4.87 -7.32 3.66
CA HIS A 5 -4.08 -7.56 2.46
C HIS A 5 -4.95 -7.34 1.23
N LEU A 6 -4.45 -6.52 0.30
CA LEU A 6 -5.13 -6.22 -0.93
C LEU A 6 -4.44 -6.87 -2.12
N HIS A 7 -3.12 -6.67 -2.27
CA HIS A 7 -2.41 -7.02 -3.50
C HIS A 7 -0.91 -7.17 -3.31
N VAL A 8 -0.29 -8.01 -4.14
CA VAL A 8 1.15 -8.04 -4.39
C VAL A 8 1.38 -7.93 -5.88
N GLY A 9 2.20 -6.98 -6.31
CA GLY A 9 2.44 -6.77 -7.73
C GLY A 9 3.63 -5.89 -8.03
N GLN A 10 3.94 -5.76 -9.32
CA GLN A 10 5.06 -4.95 -9.79
C GLN A 10 4.67 -3.48 -9.89
N LYS A 11 5.67 -2.61 -9.82
CA LYS A 11 5.49 -1.19 -10.14
C LYS A 11 4.91 -1.02 -11.55
N GLY A 12 3.82 -0.27 -11.64
CA GLY A 12 3.17 0.05 -12.92
C GLY A 12 2.13 -0.96 -13.38
N ASP A 13 1.77 -1.93 -12.54
CA ASP A 13 0.65 -2.83 -12.83
C ASP A 13 -0.72 -2.12 -12.81
N ASN A 14 -1.80 -2.88 -12.96
CA ASN A 14 -3.15 -2.35 -13.05
C ASN A 14 -3.87 -2.27 -11.68
N LEU A 15 -3.14 -2.25 -10.56
CA LEU A 15 -3.76 -2.14 -9.23
C LEU A 15 -4.67 -0.90 -9.15
N THR A 16 -5.91 -1.15 -8.74
CA THR A 16 -6.89 -0.10 -8.45
C THR A 16 -7.38 -0.19 -7.01
N ILE A 17 -7.45 0.97 -6.34
CA ILE A 17 -8.01 1.09 -4.99
C ILE A 17 -9.10 2.17 -5.05
N GLN A 18 -10.33 1.80 -4.69
CA GLN A 18 -11.50 2.70 -4.77
C GLN A 18 -11.58 3.43 -6.13
N SER A 19 -11.44 2.67 -7.22
CA SER A 19 -11.47 3.14 -8.61
C SER A 19 -10.33 4.07 -9.04
N ARG A 20 -9.27 4.21 -8.24
CA ARG A 20 -8.05 4.95 -8.60
C ARG A 20 -6.92 4.00 -8.97
N ARG A 21 -6.23 4.27 -10.08
CA ARG A 21 -5.05 3.52 -10.52
C ARG A 21 -3.85 3.96 -9.70
N VAL A 22 -3.43 3.12 -8.77
CA VAL A 22 -2.47 3.48 -7.72
C VAL A 22 -1.16 4.00 -8.31
N TRP A 23 -0.63 3.35 -9.34
CA TRP A 23 0.63 3.72 -9.97
C TRP A 23 0.57 4.97 -10.87
N GLN A 24 -0.63 5.45 -11.20
CA GLN A 24 -0.84 6.66 -12.03
C GLN A 24 -1.15 7.89 -11.17
N GLU A 25 -1.17 7.74 -9.86
CA GLU A 25 -1.44 8.81 -8.90
C GLU A 25 -0.16 9.20 -8.16
N GLU A 26 -0.10 10.44 -7.67
CA GLU A 26 0.96 10.87 -6.76
C GLU A 26 0.76 10.25 -5.38
N TRP A 27 1.76 9.50 -4.90
CA TRP A 27 1.74 8.91 -3.57
C TRP A 27 2.23 9.93 -2.54
N ARG A 28 1.41 10.21 -1.54
CA ARG A 28 1.77 11.07 -0.43
C ARG A 28 1.96 10.23 0.83
N TRP A 29 3.19 10.17 1.33
CA TRP A 29 3.46 9.55 2.63
C TRP A 29 2.93 10.45 3.74
N ILE A 30 1.99 9.95 4.53
CA ILE A 30 1.40 10.70 5.64
C ILE A 30 2.40 10.76 6.78
N ASN A 31 2.93 11.94 7.10
CA ASN A 31 3.71 12.22 8.32
C ASN A 31 4.88 11.25 8.61
N GLY A 32 5.39 10.50 7.62
CA GLY A 32 6.37 9.45 7.89
C GLY A 32 5.81 8.21 8.62
N GLU A 33 4.49 8.08 8.74
CA GLU A 33 3.83 7.00 9.46
C GLU A 33 4.00 5.66 8.77
N THR A 34 4.22 4.62 9.58
CA THR A 34 4.32 3.24 9.11
C THR A 34 3.43 2.32 9.93
N VAL A 35 3.06 1.19 9.34
CA VAL A 35 2.35 0.12 10.02
C VAL A 35 3.09 -1.21 9.82
N ARG A 36 3.17 -1.99 10.90
CA ARG A 36 3.78 -3.32 10.89
C ARG A 36 2.75 -4.35 10.44
N LEU A 37 2.97 -4.97 9.28
CA LEU A 37 2.06 -5.93 8.67
C LEU A 37 2.85 -7.14 8.14
N PRO A 38 2.25 -8.33 8.09
CA PRO A 38 2.94 -9.52 7.60
C PRO A 38 3.35 -9.36 6.13
N ASP A 39 4.47 -9.97 5.74
CA ASP A 39 4.78 -10.19 4.33
C ASP A 39 3.74 -11.19 3.75
N PRO A 40 2.96 -10.79 2.73
CA PRO A 40 1.97 -11.69 2.14
C PRO A 40 2.57 -12.92 1.44
N LEU A 41 3.85 -12.90 1.08
CA LEU A 41 4.58 -14.03 0.50
C LEU A 41 5.22 -14.92 1.56
N VAL A 42 5.60 -14.34 2.70
CA VAL A 42 6.25 -15.05 3.83
C VAL A 42 5.63 -14.57 5.15
N PRO A 43 4.45 -15.08 5.57
CA PRO A 43 3.65 -14.50 6.65
C PRO A 43 4.31 -14.46 8.05
N VAL A 44 5.41 -15.19 8.24
CA VAL A 44 6.21 -15.17 9.47
C VAL A 44 7.03 -13.88 9.60
N ASP A 45 7.30 -13.20 8.48
CA ASP A 45 8.03 -11.94 8.44
C ASP A 45 7.08 -10.76 8.60
N ILE A 46 7.44 -9.82 9.47
CA ILE A 46 6.67 -8.60 9.72
C ILE A 46 7.42 -7.40 9.14
N LEU A 47 6.83 -6.76 8.13
CA LEU A 47 7.42 -5.65 7.39
C LEU A 47 6.81 -4.31 7.81
N SER A 48 7.62 -3.25 7.75
CA SER A 48 7.18 -1.88 8.00
C SER A 48 6.67 -1.24 6.71
N HIS A 49 5.36 -1.11 6.58
CA HIS A 49 4.71 -0.53 5.40
C HIS A 49 4.47 0.97 5.60
N MET A 50 4.79 1.78 4.60
CA MET A 50 4.48 3.20 4.59
C MET A 50 2.99 3.41 4.45
N ILE A 51 2.39 4.31 5.23
CA ILE A 51 1.00 4.70 5.04
C ILE A 51 0.95 5.84 4.02
N CYS A 52 0.34 5.56 2.88
CA CYS A 52 0.27 6.46 1.74
C CYS A 52 -1.17 6.88 1.43
N GLU A 53 -1.31 8.06 0.85
CA GLU A 53 -2.55 8.58 0.27
C GLU A 53 -2.38 8.90 -1.20
N ILE A 54 -3.41 8.59 -1.99
CA ILE A 54 -3.57 9.01 -3.39
C ILE A 54 -4.88 9.78 -3.58
N GLY A 55 -5.01 10.49 -4.71
CA GLY A 55 -6.19 11.27 -5.05
C GLY A 55 -6.28 12.63 -4.33
N PRO A 56 -7.46 13.30 -4.36
CA PRO A 56 -7.66 14.62 -3.76
C PRO A 56 -7.45 14.65 -2.26
N ARG A 57 -6.91 15.75 -1.72
CA ARG A 57 -6.69 15.93 -0.28
C ARG A 57 -7.99 15.99 0.55
N THR A 58 -9.11 16.33 -0.08
CA THR A 58 -10.43 16.39 0.58
C THR A 58 -11.04 15.00 0.81
N ARG A 59 -10.65 14.02 -0.01
CA ARG A 59 -11.11 12.63 0.10
C ARG A 59 -10.03 11.68 -0.43
N PRO A 60 -8.92 11.54 0.29
CA PRO A 60 -7.83 10.70 -0.16
C PRO A 60 -8.19 9.23 -0.01
N VAL A 61 -7.59 8.39 -0.86
CA VAL A 61 -7.61 6.93 -0.70
C VAL A 61 -6.35 6.55 0.04
N ARG A 62 -6.49 5.91 1.21
CA ARG A 62 -5.39 5.50 2.07
C ARG A 62 -5.08 4.02 1.88
N PHE A 63 -3.79 3.69 1.82
CA PHE A 63 -3.28 2.32 1.74
C PHE A 63 -1.91 2.24 2.42
N ALA A 64 -1.48 1.04 2.76
CA ALA A 64 -0.13 0.78 3.23
C ALA A 64 0.65 0.03 2.16
N ALA A 65 1.89 0.43 1.92
CA ALA A 65 2.73 -0.14 0.88
C ALA A 65 4.16 -0.41 1.37
N HIS A 66 4.74 -1.51 0.91
CA HIS A 66 6.15 -1.83 1.12
C HIS A 66 6.75 -2.41 -0.15
N LYS A 67 7.99 -2.03 -0.47
CA LYS A 67 8.74 -2.61 -1.58
C LYS A 67 9.38 -3.92 -1.11
N LEU A 68 8.91 -5.03 -1.66
CA LEU A 68 9.45 -6.36 -1.44
C LEU A 68 10.72 -6.58 -2.28
N GLN A 69 11.30 -7.79 -2.17
CA GLN A 69 12.38 -8.22 -3.05
C GLN A 69 11.91 -8.29 -4.52
N SER A 70 12.86 -8.19 -5.47
CA SER A 70 12.59 -8.32 -6.91
C SER A 70 11.57 -7.33 -7.51
N ASP A 71 11.59 -6.07 -7.07
CA ASP A 71 10.72 -4.99 -7.54
C ASP A 71 9.20 -5.20 -7.35
N LEU A 72 8.82 -6.18 -6.53
CA LEU A 72 7.46 -6.38 -6.08
C LEU A 72 7.10 -5.37 -4.97
N TRP A 73 5.81 -5.13 -4.83
CA TRP A 73 5.23 -4.27 -3.81
C TRP A 73 4.04 -4.97 -3.18
N SER A 74 3.97 -4.94 -1.85
CA SER A 74 2.81 -5.38 -1.08
C SER A 74 1.90 -4.19 -0.78
N PHE A 75 0.59 -4.43 -0.81
CA PHE A 75 -0.44 -3.43 -0.58
C PHE A 75 -1.49 -3.92 0.41
N TYR A 76 -1.83 -3.05 1.35
CA TYR A 76 -2.89 -3.24 2.32
C TYR A 76 -3.82 -2.05 2.32
N VAL A 77 -5.10 -2.28 2.64
CA VAL A 77 -6.10 -1.22 2.84
C VAL A 77 -6.63 -1.25 4.27
N PRO A 78 -7.03 -0.11 4.85
CA PRO A 78 -7.75 -0.11 6.12
C PRO A 78 -9.06 -0.90 6.01
N ASP A 79 -9.42 -1.64 7.06
CA ASP A 79 -10.76 -2.21 7.25
C ASP A 79 -11.84 -1.15 7.48
#